data_AF-A0A453QP97-F1
#
_entry.id   AF-A0A453QP97-F1
#
_cell.length_a   1.000
_cell.length_b   1.000
_cell.length_c   1.000
_cell.angle_alpha   90.00
_cell.angle_beta   90.00
_cell.angle_gamma   90.00
#
_symmetry.space_group_name_H-M   'P 1'
#
loop_
_entity.id
_entity.type
_entity.pdbx_description
1 polymer ?
#
loop_
_entity_poly.entity_id
_entity_poly.type
_entity_poly.pdbx_seq_one_letter_code
_entity_poly.pdbx_strand_id
1 'polypeptide(L)'
;MDIVYLHDKPTADNCPQNVYDALVDALEHVSQYEGYILESGQGLARVLFRQICIILSHPLLRCMQDDLDIPKQVVKKILAIEGVQSEDGAPVSSSQ
;
A
#
# COMPACT_ATOMS: atom_id res chain seq x y z
N MET A 1 -12.75 14.58 1.14
CA MET A 1 -11.48 15.28 1.43
C MET A 1 -10.42 14.20 1.62
N ASP A 2 -9.18 14.41 1.16
CA ASP A 2 -8.09 13.45 1.40
C ASP A 2 -7.08 14.03 2.38
N ILE A 3 -6.49 13.17 3.20
CA ILE A 3 -5.57 13.53 4.28
C ILE A 3 -4.29 12.71 4.11
N VAL A 4 -3.13 13.40 4.16
CA VAL A 4 -1.83 12.77 4.33
C VAL A 4 -1.36 13.10 5.74
N TYR A 5 -1.33 12.10 6.63
CA TYR A 5 -0.95 12.28 8.02
C TYR A 5 0.46 11.75 8.26
N LEU A 6 1.40 12.66 8.48
CA LEU A 6 2.79 12.35 8.80
C LEU A 6 3.02 12.56 10.28
N HIS A 7 3.61 11.58 10.95
CA HIS A 7 3.87 11.68 12.38
C HIS A 7 5.17 11.01 12.80
N ASP A 8 5.64 11.38 13.98
CA ASP A 8 6.76 10.73 14.64
C ASP A 8 6.34 9.41 15.29
N LYS A 9 7.32 8.61 15.71
CA LYS A 9 7.06 7.38 16.44
C LYS A 9 6.20 7.67 17.69
N PRO A 10 5.24 6.79 18.02
CA PRO A 10 4.49 6.91 19.26
C PRO A 10 5.42 6.96 20.48
N THR A 11 5.12 7.85 21.41
CA THR A 11 5.78 7.96 22.72
C THR A 11 4.71 8.11 23.81
N ALA A 12 5.10 8.17 25.09
CA ALA A 12 4.15 8.40 26.18
C ALA A 12 3.37 9.73 26.02
N ASP A 13 4.01 10.74 25.45
CA ASP A 13 3.43 12.08 25.23
C ASP A 13 2.93 12.28 23.79
N ASN A 14 3.21 11.33 22.89
CA ASN A 14 2.81 11.38 21.49
C ASN A 14 1.99 10.14 21.13
N CYS A 15 0.66 10.31 21.01
CA CYS A 15 -0.26 9.26 20.59
C CYS A 15 -0.81 9.56 19.19
N PRO A 16 -0.15 9.09 18.11
CA PRO A 16 -0.65 9.26 16.75
C PRO A 16 -2.06 8.69 16.52
N GLN A 17 -2.43 7.66 17.28
CA GLN A 17 -3.76 7.05 17.18
C GLN A 17 -4.87 8.04 17.55
N ASN A 18 -4.70 8.81 18.63
CA ASN A 18 -5.71 9.81 19.03
C ASN A 18 -5.93 10.86 17.93
N VAL A 19 -4.86 11.25 17.23
CA VAL A 19 -4.95 12.17 16.09
C VAL A 19 -5.64 11.49 14.91
N TYR A 20 -5.27 10.25 14.60
CA TYR A 20 -5.91 9.47 13.54
C TYR A 20 -7.42 9.33 13.76
N ASP A 21 -7.84 8.96 14.97
CA ASP A 21 -9.26 8.81 15.33
C ASP A 21 -10.01 10.14 15.16
N ALA A 22 -9.41 11.27 15.56
CA ALA A 22 -10.00 12.60 15.35
C ALA A 22 -10.09 12.98 13.86
N LEU A 23 -9.14 12.54 13.03
CA LEU A 23 -9.20 12.75 11.58
C LEU A 23 -10.30 11.92 10.93
N VAL A 24 -10.51 10.68 11.39
CA VAL A 24 -11.63 9.83 10.94
C VAL A 24 -12.95 10.51 11.28
N ASP A 25 -13.15 10.91 12.53
CA ASP A 25 -14.36 11.61 12.97
C ASP A 25 -14.59 12.89 12.18
N ALA A 26 -13.56 13.74 12.01
CA ALA A 26 -13.68 14.93 11.19
C ALA A 26 -14.10 14.59 9.75
N LEU A 27 -13.48 13.58 9.13
CA LEU A 27 -13.72 13.23 7.73
C LEU A 27 -15.16 12.80 7.46
N GLU A 28 -15.79 12.09 8.40
CA GLU A 28 -17.21 11.72 8.34
C GLU A 28 -18.14 12.94 8.19
N HIS A 29 -17.71 14.12 8.65
CA HIS A 29 -18.54 15.33 8.68
C HIS A 29 -18.26 16.32 7.54
N VAL A 30 -17.11 16.24 6.85
CA VAL A 30 -16.72 17.23 5.81
C VAL A 30 -16.89 16.76 4.37
N SER A 31 -17.16 15.48 4.13
CA SER A 31 -17.16 14.94 2.76
C SER A 31 -18.33 13.98 2.52
N GLN A 32 -19.04 14.19 1.41
CA GLN A 32 -20.06 13.24 0.92
C GLN A 32 -19.44 11.99 0.26
N TYR A 33 -18.15 12.05 -0.06
CA TYR A 33 -17.39 10.95 -0.65
C TYR A 33 -16.40 10.39 0.36
N GLU A 34 -16.15 9.10 0.28
CA GLU A 34 -15.10 8.44 1.04
C GLU A 34 -13.74 9.06 0.68
N GLY A 35 -13.17 9.72 1.66
CA GLY A 35 -11.86 10.35 1.58
C GLY A 35 -10.76 9.38 1.98
N TYR A 36 -9.56 9.55 1.44
CA TYR A 36 -8.43 8.76 1.90
C TYR A 36 -7.76 9.37 3.13
N ILE A 37 -7.36 8.54 4.09
CA ILE A 37 -6.45 8.90 5.17
C ILE A 37 -5.17 8.08 5.00
N LEU A 38 -4.14 8.70 4.43
CA LEU A 38 -2.84 8.08 4.17
C LEU A 38 -1.88 8.44 5.30
N GLU A 39 -1.73 7.51 6.25
CA GLU A 39 -0.81 7.65 7.38
C GLU A 39 0.60 7.15 7.03
N SER A 40 1.62 7.86 7.51
CA SER A 40 3.00 7.39 7.48
C SER A 40 3.81 7.93 8.66
N GLY A 41 4.26 7.01 9.50
CA GLY A 41 5.35 7.28 10.44
C GLY A 41 6.67 7.67 9.76
N GLN A 42 7.39 8.63 10.34
CA GLN A 42 8.76 9.07 9.97
C GLN A 42 8.94 9.69 8.56
N GLY A 43 7.86 9.83 7.77
CA GLY A 43 7.83 10.69 6.58
C GLY A 43 8.85 10.38 5.48
N LEU A 44 9.14 9.09 5.20
CA LEU A 44 10.07 8.73 4.12
C LEU A 44 9.62 9.33 2.77
N ALA A 45 10.50 10.06 2.10
CA ALA A 45 10.19 10.76 0.85
C ALA A 45 9.57 9.86 -0.23
N ARG A 46 10.02 8.59 -0.32
CA ARG A 46 9.47 7.60 -1.25
C ARG A 46 8.01 7.24 -0.94
N VAL A 47 7.67 7.14 0.34
CA VAL A 47 6.30 6.82 0.79
C VAL A 47 5.39 8.01 0.52
N LEU A 48 5.84 9.22 0.89
CA LEU A 48 5.11 10.45 0.62
C LEU A 48 4.86 10.64 -0.89
N PHE A 49 5.89 10.47 -1.73
CA PHE A 49 5.74 10.56 -3.17
C PHE A 49 4.66 9.60 -3.70
N ARG A 50 4.66 8.34 -3.24
CA ARG A 50 3.61 7.36 -3.59
C ARG A 50 2.23 7.83 -3.14
N GLN A 51 2.09 8.32 -1.91
CA GLN A 51 0.83 8.83 -1.37
C GLN A 51 0.30 10.01 -2.19
N ILE A 52 1.18 10.94 -2.58
CA ILE A 52 0.82 12.06 -3.46
C ILE A 52 0.32 11.55 -4.82
N CYS A 53 0.99 10.57 -5.43
CA CYS A 53 0.51 9.99 -6.70
C CYS A 53 -0.90 9.38 -6.58
N ILE A 54 -1.25 8.80 -5.43
CA ILE A 54 -2.58 8.23 -5.20
C ILE A 54 -3.64 9.34 -5.19
N ILE A 55 -3.43 10.40 -4.42
CA ILE A 55 -4.43 11.48 -4.25
C ILE A 55 -4.57 12.38 -5.49
N LEU A 56 -3.63 12.33 -6.44
CA LEU A 56 -3.77 13.01 -7.74
C LEU A 56 -4.85 12.37 -8.65
N SER A 57 -5.34 11.18 -8.30
CA SER A 57 -6.40 10.49 -9.05
C SER A 57 -7.74 11.22 -8.90
N HIS A 58 -8.53 11.25 -9.98
CA HIS A 58 -9.86 11.87 -9.94
C HIS A 58 -10.76 11.19 -8.88
N PRO A 59 -11.42 11.93 -7.97
CA PRO A 59 -12.17 11.34 -6.86
C PRO A 59 -13.28 10.35 -7.27
N LEU A 60 -13.91 10.54 -8.42
CA LEU A 60 -14.94 9.63 -8.94
C LEU A 60 -14.41 8.41 -9.71
N LEU A 61 -13.09 8.34 -9.97
CA LEU A 61 -12.48 7.26 -10.78
C LEU A 61 -11.49 6.40 -9.98
N ARG A 62 -11.25 6.73 -8.71
CA ARG A 62 -10.37 5.96 -7.83
C ARG A 62 -11.16 4.84 -7.12
N CYS A 63 -10.46 3.78 -6.72
CA CYS A 63 -11.02 2.67 -5.95
C CYS A 63 -11.24 3.05 -4.47
N MET A 64 -11.71 2.12 -3.65
CA MET A 64 -11.72 2.31 -2.19
C MET A 64 -10.29 2.25 -1.65
N GLN A 65 -10.03 2.88 -0.49
CA GLN A 65 -8.67 2.91 0.07
C GLN A 65 -8.14 1.49 0.36
N ASP A 66 -9.03 0.61 0.82
CA ASP A 66 -8.72 -0.80 1.12
C ASP A 66 -8.28 -1.60 -0.14
N ASP A 67 -8.60 -1.11 -1.34
CA ASP A 67 -8.29 -1.78 -2.61
C ASP A 67 -6.99 -1.26 -3.26
N LEU A 68 -6.27 -0.31 -2.64
CA LEU A 68 -5.06 0.28 -3.22
C LEU A 68 -3.89 -0.71 -3.38
N ASP A 69 -3.97 -1.90 -2.78
CA ASP A 69 -2.99 -2.98 -2.93
C ASP A 69 -3.34 -3.96 -4.06
N ILE A 70 -4.48 -3.77 -4.75
CA ILE A 70 -4.96 -4.64 -5.82
C ILE A 70 -4.58 -4.06 -7.19
N PRO A 71 -4.00 -4.85 -8.11
CA PRO A 71 -3.59 -6.24 -7.93
C PRO A 71 -2.31 -6.36 -7.10
N LYS A 72 -2.29 -7.34 -6.17
CA LYS A 72 -1.15 -7.63 -5.30
C LYS A 72 0.13 -7.78 -6.12
N GLN A 73 1.21 -7.13 -5.68
CA GLN A 73 2.47 -7.12 -6.42
C GLN A 73 2.94 -8.55 -6.74
N VAL A 74 3.17 -8.80 -8.03
CA VAL A 74 3.57 -10.12 -8.59
C VAL A 74 4.93 -10.61 -8.04
N VAL A 75 5.72 -9.71 -7.45
CA VAL A 75 7.11 -9.95 -7.02
C VAL A 75 7.26 -11.07 -5.98
N LYS A 76 6.21 -11.38 -5.19
CA LYS A 76 6.29 -12.46 -4.18
C LYS A 76 6.04 -13.87 -4.73
N LYS A 77 5.58 -14.02 -5.97
CA LYS A 77 5.33 -15.36 -6.55
C LYS A 77 6.53 -15.99 -7.25
N ILE A 78 7.53 -15.22 -7.69
CA ILE A 78 8.67 -15.78 -8.43
C ILE A 78 9.59 -16.59 -7.49
N LEU A 79 9.83 -16.13 -6.26
CA LEU A 79 10.69 -16.84 -5.30
C LEU A 79 10.08 -18.15 -4.75
N ALA A 80 8.78 -18.39 -4.95
CA ALA A 80 8.13 -19.64 -4.52
C ALA A 80 8.12 -20.72 -5.63
N ILE A 81 8.41 -20.35 -6.88
CA ILE A 81 8.35 -21.28 -8.02
C ILE A 81 9.69 -22.00 -8.24
N GLU A 82 10.80 -21.51 -7.67
CA GLU A 82 12.11 -22.18 -7.76
C GLU A 82 12.25 -23.41 -6.83
N GLY A 83 11.23 -23.73 -6.02
CA GLY A 83 11.26 -24.85 -5.06
C GLY A 83 10.68 -26.18 -5.55
N VAL A 84 10.17 -26.29 -6.78
CA VAL A 84 9.56 -27.52 -7.30
C VAL A 84 9.93 -27.72 -8.76
N GLN A 85 11.12 -28.26 -9.03
CA GLN A 85 11.42 -29.01 -10.26
C GLN A 85 12.67 -29.88 -10.08
N SER A 86 12.48 -31.01 -9.41
CA SER A 86 13.22 -32.26 -9.57
C SER A 86 12.09 -33.30 -9.50
N GLU A 87 11.75 -34.10 -10.49
CA GLU A 87 12.59 -34.87 -11.42
C GLU A 87 11.85 -35.10 -12.75
N ASP A 88 12.63 -35.44 -13.77
CA ASP A 88 12.29 -36.20 -15.00
C ASP A 88 12.48 -35.44 -16.32
N GLY A 89 13.45 -35.92 -17.10
CA GLY A 89 13.91 -35.32 -18.35
C GLY A 89 15.29 -35.84 -18.75
N ALA A 90 15.36 -37.10 -19.18
CA ALA A 90 16.55 -37.73 -19.75
C ALA A 90 17.13 -36.93 -20.95
N PRO A 91 18.46 -36.86 -21.14
CA PRO A 91 19.04 -36.23 -22.32
C PRO A 91 19.21 -37.26 -23.45
N VAL A 92 18.47 -37.11 -24.56
CA VAL A 92 18.82 -37.76 -25.83
C VAL A 92 19.83 -36.88 -26.55
N SER A 93 21.11 -37.27 -26.51
CA SER A 93 22.15 -36.71 -27.37
C SER A 93 22.36 -37.62 -28.58
N SER A 94 21.80 -37.21 -29.72
CA SER A 94 22.12 -37.79 -31.02
C SER A 94 23.57 -37.48 -31.38
N SER A 95 24.40 -38.49 -31.55
CA SER A 95 25.74 -38.37 -32.14
C SER A 95 25.68 -38.74 -33.61
N GLN A 96 26.32 -37.91 -34.43
CA GLN A 96 26.64 -38.16 -35.83
C GLN A 96 28.13 -38.50 -35.94
#